data_AF-A0A0F9JPE4-F1
#
_entry.id   AF-A0A0F9JPE4-F1
#
_cell.length_a   1.000
_cell.length_b   1.000
_cell.length_c   1.000
_cell.angle_alpha   90.00
_cell.angle_beta   90.00
_cell.angle_gamma   90.00
#
_symmetry.space_group_name_H-M   'P 1'
#
loop_
_entity.id
_entity.type
_entity.pdbx_description
1 polymer ?
#
loop_
_entity_poly.entity_id
_entity_poly.type
_entity_poly.pdbx_seq_one_letter_code
_entity_poly.pdbx_strand_id
1 'polypeptide(L)'
;MKSIPKAKIIILITLGILIALTPLITVNQGLITDTKDAINLDTKNLKISAVSGKIHIKSKSLLDDWTDAKNAGIVTGNGTYSEPYIIEDLVIDAGGSGSGILIEFSFDVYFKIENCTVYNSKGISEAPGYLEAGINLFYVSNGSLINNNVSNNY
;
A
#
# COMPACT_ATOMS: atom_id res chain seq x y z
N MET A 1 11.67 22.47 79.49
CA MET A 1 11.17 22.70 78.11
C MET A 1 12.24 23.42 77.31
N LYS A 2 12.81 22.80 76.25
CA LYS A 2 13.81 23.45 75.38
C LYS A 2 13.08 24.34 74.36
N SER A 3 13.31 25.65 74.40
CA SER A 3 12.75 26.60 73.42
C SER A 3 13.31 26.32 72.03
N ILE A 4 12.44 26.19 71.03
CA ILE A 4 12.87 26.05 69.64
C ILE A 4 13.51 27.37 69.18
N PRO A 5 14.74 27.37 68.64
CA PRO A 5 15.41 28.61 68.23
C PRO A 5 14.64 29.27 67.07
N LYS A 6 14.50 30.60 67.13
CA LYS A 6 13.69 31.44 66.23
C LYS A 6 13.88 31.13 64.73
N ALA A 7 15.09 30.74 64.33
CA ALA A 7 15.41 30.35 62.96
C ALA A 7 14.61 29.13 62.45
N LYS A 8 14.32 28.14 63.31
CA LYS A 8 13.54 26.96 62.91
C LYS A 8 12.07 27.29 62.67
N ILE A 9 11.53 28.27 63.40
CA ILE A 9 10.15 28.75 63.21
C ILE A 9 10.03 29.51 61.88
N ILE A 10 11.02 30.34 61.53
CA ILE A 10 11.03 31.07 60.26
C ILE A 10 11.06 30.11 59.06
N ILE A 11 11.91 29.07 59.12
CA ILE A 11 12.01 28.04 58.05
C ILE A 11 10.66 27.33 57.83
N LEU A 12 9.97 26.96 58.92
CA LEU A 12 8.67 26.30 58.85
C LEU A 12 7.58 27.21 58.25
N ILE A 13 7.60 28.50 58.58
CA ILE A 13 6.65 29.48 58.02
C ILE A 13 6.91 29.66 56.52
N THR A 14 8.17 29.78 56.10
CA THR A 14 8.51 29.94 54.67
C THR A 14 8.14 28.71 53.84
N LEU A 15 8.29 27.50 54.39
CA LEU A 15 7.93 26.26 53.68
C LEU A 15 6.41 26.11 53.54
N GLY A 16 5.64 26.53 54.54
CA GLY A 16 4.17 26.52 54.49
C GLY A 16 3.61 27.46 53.42
N ILE A 17 4.20 28.66 53.26
CA ILE A 17 3.79 29.62 52.22
C ILE A 17 4.09 29.07 50.81
N LEU A 18 5.25 28.41 50.63
CA LEU A 18 5.62 27.83 49.34
C LEU A 18 4.65 26.74 48.90
N ILE A 19 4.17 25.90 49.83
CA ILE A 19 3.20 24.83 49.55
C ILE A 19 1.82 25.41 49.19
N ALA A 20 1.39 26.48 49.87
CA ALA A 20 0.10 27.14 49.63
C ALA A 20 0.00 27.83 48.26
N LEU A 21 1.13 28.20 47.65
CA LEU A 21 1.19 28.86 46.33
C LEU A 21 1.25 27.87 45.14
N THR A 22 1.37 26.56 45.40
CA THR A 22 1.52 25.56 44.32
C THR A 22 0.30 25.25 43.45
N PRO A 23 -0.98 25.50 43.83
CA PRO A 23 -2.09 25.08 42.97
C PRO A 23 -2.37 25.98 41.75
N LEU A 24 -1.49 26.94 41.42
CA LEU A 24 -1.65 27.81 40.23
C LEU A 24 -0.97 27.29 38.94
N ILE A 25 -0.48 26.04 38.94
CA ILE A 25 -0.09 25.36 37.70
C ILE A 25 -1.13 24.28 37.40
N THR A 26 -2.36 24.70 37.13
CA THR A 26 -3.28 23.89 36.33
C THR A 26 -2.70 23.86 34.92
N VAL A 27 -1.94 22.81 34.62
CA VAL A 27 -1.60 22.46 33.24
C VAL A 27 -2.93 22.32 32.51
N ASN A 28 -3.17 23.22 31.56
CA ASN A 28 -4.33 23.21 30.69
C ASN A 28 -4.25 21.92 29.83
N GLN A 29 -4.76 20.80 30.34
CA GLN A 29 -4.83 19.51 29.63
C GLN A 29 -5.89 19.51 28.52
N GLY A 30 -6.20 20.68 27.95
CA GLY A 30 -7.15 20.85 26.86
C GLY A 30 -6.53 20.81 25.46
N LEU A 31 -5.22 20.58 25.31
CA LEU A 31 -4.55 20.60 23.99
C LEU A 31 -4.09 19.22 23.48
N ILE A 32 -4.36 18.13 24.20
CA ILE A 32 -3.96 16.76 23.77
C ILE A 32 -5.19 15.86 23.53
N THR A 33 -6.40 16.35 23.73
CA THR A 33 -7.62 15.56 23.46
C THR A 33 -8.17 15.73 22.04
N ASP A 34 -7.82 16.80 21.32
CA ASP A 34 -8.33 17.05 19.96
C ASP A 34 -7.55 16.33 18.84
N THR A 35 -6.43 15.67 19.16
CA THR A 35 -5.67 14.91 18.15
C THR A 35 -6.16 13.48 18.00
N LYS A 36 -6.97 12.94 18.91
CA LYS A 36 -7.46 11.55 18.76
C LYS A 36 -8.47 11.39 17.62
N ASP A 37 -9.23 12.43 17.32
CA ASP A 37 -10.23 12.40 16.24
C ASP A 37 -9.61 12.71 14.86
N ALA A 38 -8.42 13.35 14.82
CA ALA A 38 -7.65 13.56 13.59
C ALA A 38 -6.85 12.32 13.13
N ILE A 39 -6.72 11.30 13.99
CA ILE A 39 -6.02 10.03 13.68
C ILE A 39 -7.04 8.90 13.43
N ASN A 40 -8.33 9.22 13.28
CA ASN A 40 -9.25 8.33 12.58
C ASN A 40 -9.02 8.47 11.06
N LEU A 41 -7.76 8.34 10.66
CA LEU A 41 -7.41 7.99 9.29
C LEU A 41 -8.11 6.67 9.06
N ASP A 42 -8.87 6.58 7.97
CA ASP A 42 -9.73 5.49 7.51
C ASP A 42 -8.95 4.18 7.22
N THR A 43 -8.07 3.81 8.16
CA THR A 43 -7.17 2.67 8.21
C THR A 43 -7.93 1.35 8.26
N LYS A 44 -9.25 1.41 8.50
CA LYS A 44 -10.13 0.25 8.41
C LYS A 44 -10.32 -0.23 6.97
N ASN A 45 -10.04 0.62 5.96
CA ASN A 45 -10.24 0.29 4.55
C ASN A 45 -9.03 0.59 3.65
N LEU A 46 -7.84 0.84 4.22
CA LEU A 46 -6.62 0.89 3.41
C LEU A 46 -6.29 -0.53 2.93
N LYS A 47 -6.78 -0.88 1.73
CA LYS A 47 -6.18 -1.93 0.92
C LYS A 47 -4.76 -1.47 0.58
N ILE A 48 -3.78 -1.90 1.36
CA ILE A 48 -2.38 -1.76 0.96
C ILE A 48 -2.19 -2.72 -0.22
N SER A 49 -1.87 -2.16 -1.39
CA SER A 49 -1.58 -2.97 -2.57
C SER A 49 -0.48 -3.98 -2.26
N ALA A 50 -0.68 -5.24 -2.64
CA ALA A 50 0.34 -6.26 -2.42
C ALA A 50 1.51 -6.03 -3.39
N VAL A 51 2.73 -6.21 -2.92
CA VAL A 51 3.91 -6.21 -3.80
C VAL A 51 3.96 -7.57 -4.51
N SER A 52 4.03 -7.53 -5.84
CA SER A 52 4.19 -8.71 -6.67
C SER A 52 5.45 -8.61 -7.51
N GLY A 53 6.06 -9.76 -7.82
CA GLY A 53 7.02 -9.85 -8.91
C GLY A 53 6.34 -9.68 -10.27
N LYS A 54 7.14 -9.82 -11.33
CA LYS A 54 6.62 -9.85 -12.71
C LYS A 54 5.55 -10.93 -12.85
N ILE A 55 4.47 -10.60 -13.56
CA ILE A 55 3.38 -11.51 -13.88
C ILE A 55 3.50 -11.88 -15.34
N HIS A 56 3.57 -13.16 -15.63
CA HIS A 56 3.51 -13.69 -16.99
C HIS A 56 2.41 -14.74 -17.04
N ILE A 57 1.41 -14.50 -17.86
CA ILE A 57 0.32 -15.44 -18.11
C ILE A 57 0.32 -15.78 -19.58
N LYS A 58 0.48 -17.07 -19.89
CA LYS A 58 0.45 -17.59 -21.24
C LYS A 58 -0.65 -18.65 -21.35
N SER A 59 -1.75 -18.29 -21.98
CA SER A 59 -2.81 -19.26 -22.27
C SER A 59 -2.58 -19.88 -23.64
N LYS A 60 -2.23 -21.15 -23.70
CA LYS A 60 -2.40 -21.94 -24.93
C LYS A 60 -3.58 -22.86 -24.68
N SER A 61 -4.40 -23.13 -25.70
CA SER A 61 -5.64 -23.93 -25.64
C SER A 61 -5.58 -25.31 -24.91
N LEU A 62 -4.42 -25.74 -24.40
CA LEU A 62 -4.18 -26.99 -23.66
C LEU A 62 -3.36 -26.81 -22.35
N LEU A 63 -2.84 -25.62 -22.03
CA LEU A 63 -2.13 -25.29 -20.79
C LEU A 63 -2.45 -23.83 -20.44
N ASP A 64 -3.16 -23.65 -19.34
CA ASP A 64 -3.76 -22.37 -18.98
C ASP A 64 -3.13 -21.79 -17.71
N ASP A 65 -2.11 -20.94 -17.89
CA ASP A 65 -1.46 -20.20 -16.80
C ASP A 65 -2.45 -19.36 -15.98
N TRP A 66 -3.65 -19.06 -16.50
CA TRP A 66 -4.69 -18.37 -15.70
C TRP A 66 -5.15 -19.21 -14.51
N THR A 67 -5.29 -20.52 -14.69
CA THR A 67 -5.67 -21.42 -13.59
C THR A 67 -4.55 -21.50 -12.54
N ASP A 68 -3.29 -21.54 -12.97
CA ASP A 68 -2.15 -21.54 -12.06
C ASP A 68 -2.00 -20.21 -11.33
N ALA A 69 -2.18 -19.08 -12.02
CA ALA A 69 -2.21 -17.76 -11.42
C ALA A 69 -3.34 -17.64 -10.38
N LYS A 70 -4.51 -18.23 -10.65
CA LYS A 70 -5.63 -18.26 -9.72
C LYS A 70 -5.31 -19.09 -8.48
N ASN A 71 -4.74 -20.29 -8.66
CA ASN A 71 -4.32 -21.16 -7.56
C ASN A 71 -3.22 -20.52 -6.71
N ALA A 72 -2.36 -19.70 -7.32
CA ALA A 72 -1.34 -18.91 -6.64
C ALA A 72 -1.90 -17.65 -5.94
N GLY A 73 -3.19 -17.34 -6.11
CA GLY A 73 -3.82 -16.15 -5.55
C GLY A 73 -3.42 -14.83 -6.23
N ILE A 74 -2.83 -14.90 -7.43
CA ILE A 74 -2.45 -13.72 -8.24
C ILE A 74 -3.69 -13.12 -8.92
N VAL A 75 -4.65 -13.98 -9.28
CA VAL A 75 -5.91 -13.56 -9.92
C VAL A 75 -7.13 -14.12 -9.22
N THR A 76 -8.24 -13.40 -9.34
CA THR A 76 -9.59 -13.88 -9.00
C THR A 76 -10.40 -14.13 -10.28
N GLY A 77 -11.63 -14.65 -10.15
CA GLY A 77 -12.53 -14.89 -11.28
C GLY A 77 -12.35 -16.23 -12.01
N ASN A 78 -13.02 -16.39 -13.16
CA ASN A 78 -13.11 -17.64 -13.92
C ASN A 78 -12.85 -17.45 -15.43
N GLY A 79 -12.47 -16.26 -15.88
CA GLY A 79 -12.21 -15.97 -17.30
C GLY A 79 -13.44 -15.86 -18.20
N THR A 80 -14.66 -15.85 -17.64
CA THR A 80 -15.90 -15.67 -18.41
C THR A 80 -16.26 -14.19 -18.54
N TYR A 81 -17.15 -13.83 -19.47
CA TYR A 81 -17.60 -12.43 -19.60
C TYR A 81 -18.16 -11.86 -18.29
N SER A 82 -18.95 -12.66 -17.55
CA SER A 82 -19.54 -12.25 -16.27
C SER A 82 -18.57 -12.33 -15.09
N GLU A 83 -17.57 -13.21 -15.18
CA GLU A 83 -16.56 -13.44 -14.14
C GLU A 83 -15.16 -13.45 -14.76
N PRO A 84 -14.67 -12.31 -15.25
CA PRO A 84 -13.36 -12.22 -15.89
C PRO A 84 -12.26 -12.55 -14.88
N TYR A 85 -11.09 -12.99 -15.36
CA TYR A 85 -9.92 -13.03 -14.50
C TYR A 85 -9.51 -11.61 -14.10
N ILE A 86 -9.19 -11.38 -12.83
CA ILE A 86 -8.86 -10.04 -12.33
C ILE A 86 -7.48 -10.07 -11.69
N ILE A 87 -6.55 -9.28 -12.25
CA ILE A 87 -5.30 -8.86 -11.60
C ILE A 87 -5.58 -7.49 -10.99
N GLU A 88 -5.62 -7.37 -9.65
CA GLU A 88 -6.00 -6.12 -8.99
C GLU A 88 -5.15 -5.75 -7.78
N ASP A 89 -5.07 -4.45 -7.51
CA ASP A 89 -4.49 -3.88 -6.29
C ASP A 89 -3.01 -4.33 -6.06
N LEU A 90 -2.21 -4.43 -7.12
CA LEU A 90 -0.79 -4.83 -7.04
C LEU A 90 0.18 -3.69 -7.34
N VAL A 91 1.33 -3.70 -6.65
CA VAL A 91 2.52 -2.91 -7.01
C VAL A 91 3.56 -3.86 -7.60
N ILE A 92 3.96 -3.61 -8.85
CA ILE A 92 4.80 -4.49 -9.65
C ILE A 92 6.04 -3.73 -10.12
N ASP A 93 7.20 -4.18 -9.63
CA ASP A 93 8.51 -3.73 -10.10
C ASP A 93 9.02 -4.73 -11.14
N ALA A 94 9.18 -4.28 -12.39
CA ALA A 94 9.69 -5.12 -13.46
C ALA A 94 11.21 -5.34 -13.40
N GLY A 95 11.92 -4.70 -12.46
CA GLY A 95 13.32 -4.98 -12.15
C GLY A 95 14.32 -4.49 -13.19
N GLY A 96 13.93 -3.53 -14.04
CA GLY A 96 14.78 -2.93 -15.07
C GLY A 96 15.00 -3.83 -16.29
N SER A 97 14.14 -4.83 -16.51
CA SER A 97 14.17 -5.68 -17.72
C SER A 97 12.86 -6.43 -17.96
N GLY A 98 12.44 -6.55 -19.22
CA GLY A 98 11.21 -7.26 -19.55
C GLY A 98 9.95 -6.47 -19.20
N SER A 99 8.81 -7.14 -19.33
CA SER A 99 7.50 -6.56 -19.02
C SER A 99 7.11 -6.82 -17.56
N GLY A 100 6.43 -5.86 -16.92
CA GLY A 100 5.91 -6.04 -15.56
C GLY A 100 4.75 -7.02 -15.52
N ILE A 101 3.78 -6.82 -16.41
CA ILE A 101 2.70 -7.77 -16.71
C ILE A 101 2.80 -8.15 -18.17
N LEU A 102 2.93 -9.44 -18.47
CA LEU A 102 2.88 -10.01 -19.81
C LEU A 102 1.72 -10.99 -19.89
N ILE A 103 0.76 -10.72 -20.78
CA ILE A 103 -0.34 -11.65 -21.08
C ILE A 103 -0.23 -12.03 -22.55
N GLU A 104 -0.09 -13.33 -22.81
CA GLU A 104 0.06 -13.87 -24.15
C GLU A 104 -1.02 -14.90 -24.48
N PHE A 105 -1.44 -14.90 -25.76
CA PHE A 105 -2.27 -15.94 -26.38
C PHE A 105 -3.64 -16.17 -25.71
N SER A 106 -4.13 -15.20 -24.93
CA SER A 106 -5.39 -15.26 -24.20
C SER A 106 -6.54 -14.64 -25.01
N PHE A 107 -6.96 -15.30 -26.10
CA PHE A 107 -7.98 -14.80 -27.02
C PHE A 107 -9.42 -15.26 -26.69
N ASP A 108 -9.56 -16.31 -25.87
CA ASP A 108 -10.82 -16.98 -25.53
C ASP A 108 -11.32 -16.69 -24.11
N VAL A 109 -10.53 -15.99 -23.30
CA VAL A 109 -10.88 -15.59 -21.92
C VAL A 109 -11.05 -14.09 -21.80
N TYR A 110 -11.83 -13.70 -20.79
CA TYR A 110 -12.00 -12.31 -20.36
C TYR A 110 -11.12 -12.02 -19.16
N PHE A 111 -10.44 -10.88 -19.18
CA PHE A 111 -9.60 -10.46 -18.06
C PHE A 111 -9.61 -8.96 -17.85
N LYS A 112 -9.21 -8.56 -16.65
CA LYS A 112 -9.06 -7.17 -16.25
C LYS A 112 -7.77 -6.99 -15.46
N ILE A 113 -7.09 -5.89 -15.73
CA ILE A 113 -5.98 -5.39 -14.90
C ILE A 113 -6.50 -4.10 -14.27
N GLU A 114 -6.66 -4.09 -12.96
CA GLU A 114 -7.33 -3.00 -12.23
C GLU A 114 -6.46 -2.45 -11.09
N ASN A 115 -6.41 -1.13 -10.91
CA ASN A 115 -5.75 -0.48 -9.78
C ASN A 115 -4.29 -0.92 -9.52
N CYS A 116 -3.58 -1.35 -10.56
CA CYS A 116 -2.19 -1.79 -10.44
C CYS A 116 -1.21 -0.62 -10.66
N THR A 117 -0.10 -0.63 -9.93
CA THR A 117 1.06 0.22 -10.22
C THR A 117 2.16 -0.63 -10.84
N VAL A 118 2.58 -0.30 -12.07
CA VAL A 118 3.61 -1.06 -12.80
C VAL A 118 4.73 -0.13 -13.27
N TYR A 119 5.95 -0.40 -12.82
CA TYR A 119 7.11 0.47 -13.08
C TYR A 119 8.40 -0.32 -13.30
N ASN A 120 9.44 0.40 -13.75
CA ASN A 120 10.79 -0.12 -13.96
C ASN A 120 10.86 -1.25 -15.01
N SER A 121 9.99 -1.24 -16.01
CA SER A 121 10.15 -2.11 -17.19
C SER A 121 11.21 -1.51 -18.11
N LYS A 122 11.97 -2.37 -18.79
CA LYS A 122 12.95 -1.92 -19.77
C LYS A 122 13.15 -2.92 -20.88
N GLY A 123 13.04 -2.46 -22.12
CA GLY A 123 13.47 -3.18 -23.32
C GLY A 123 14.95 -3.56 -23.25
N ILE A 124 15.29 -4.85 -23.22
CA ILE A 124 16.69 -5.32 -23.27
C ILE A 124 17.26 -5.40 -24.70
N SER A 125 16.43 -5.24 -25.73
CA SER A 125 16.88 -5.26 -27.13
C SER A 125 16.29 -4.10 -27.93
N GLU A 126 17.13 -3.45 -28.74
CA GLU A 126 16.70 -2.51 -29.78
C GLU A 126 16.13 -3.23 -31.03
N ALA A 127 16.11 -4.57 -31.02
CA ALA A 127 15.64 -5.36 -32.13
C ALA A 127 14.13 -5.15 -32.33
N PRO A 128 13.67 -4.75 -33.53
CA PRO A 128 12.26 -4.55 -33.80
C PRO A 128 11.52 -5.89 -33.64
N GLY A 129 10.57 -5.93 -32.70
CA GLY A 129 9.70 -7.11 -32.46
C GLY A 129 9.68 -7.61 -31.01
N TYR A 130 10.65 -7.24 -30.17
CA TYR A 130 10.63 -7.51 -28.72
C TYR A 130 10.20 -6.25 -27.98
N LEU A 131 8.90 -5.94 -28.05
CA LEU A 131 8.35 -4.79 -27.36
C LEU A 131 8.08 -5.19 -25.91
N GLU A 132 8.99 -4.86 -25.01
CA GLU A 132 8.79 -4.98 -23.57
C GLU A 132 8.15 -3.68 -23.06
N ALA A 133 7.18 -3.79 -22.17
CA ALA A 133 6.44 -2.64 -21.65
C ALA A 133 5.99 -2.91 -20.21
N GLY A 134 5.57 -1.88 -19.47
CA GLY A 134 5.01 -2.08 -18.13
C GLY A 134 3.88 -3.12 -18.17
N ILE A 135 2.95 -2.97 -19.11
CA ILE A 135 1.93 -3.97 -19.44
C ILE A 135 2.06 -4.31 -20.92
N ASN A 136 2.31 -5.57 -21.23
CA ASN A 136 2.42 -6.10 -22.59
C ASN A 136 1.32 -7.13 -22.84
N LEU A 137 0.50 -6.86 -23.86
CA LEU A 137 -0.63 -7.69 -24.26
C LEU A 137 -0.40 -8.20 -25.68
N PHE A 138 -0.16 -9.51 -25.82
CA PHE A 138 0.21 -10.12 -27.08
C PHE A 138 -0.77 -11.23 -27.49
N TYR A 139 -1.43 -11.09 -28.63
CA TYR A 139 -2.49 -12.01 -29.06
C TYR A 139 -3.59 -12.23 -28.00
N VAL A 140 -4.22 -11.14 -27.57
CA VAL A 140 -5.36 -11.15 -26.63
C VAL A 140 -6.58 -10.47 -27.26
N SER A 141 -7.79 -10.78 -26.79
CA SER A 141 -9.02 -10.23 -27.39
C SER A 141 -10.02 -9.61 -26.40
N ASN A 142 -10.04 -10.00 -25.13
CA ASN A 142 -11.09 -9.57 -24.18
C ASN A 142 -10.53 -8.99 -22.87
N GLY A 143 -9.47 -8.20 -22.96
CA GLY A 143 -8.83 -7.52 -21.83
C GLY A 143 -9.37 -6.12 -21.57
N SER A 144 -9.51 -5.73 -20.30
CA SER A 144 -9.74 -4.33 -19.89
C SER A 144 -8.63 -3.82 -18.97
N LEU A 145 -8.19 -2.58 -19.17
CA LEU A 145 -7.20 -1.90 -18.32
C LEU A 145 -7.89 -0.74 -17.61
N ILE A 146 -8.02 -0.80 -16.28
CA ILE A 146 -8.83 0.14 -15.50
C ILE A 146 -7.98 0.72 -14.37
N ASN A 147 -7.90 2.05 -14.28
CA ASN A 147 -7.27 2.78 -13.16
C ASN A 147 -5.84 2.33 -12.81
N ASN A 148 -5.05 1.91 -13.81
CA ASN A 148 -3.66 1.51 -13.59
C ASN A 148 -2.71 2.71 -13.67
N ASN A 149 -1.69 2.74 -12.81
CA ASN A 149 -0.55 3.63 -12.93
C ASN A 149 0.62 2.89 -13.59
N VAL A 150 0.86 3.17 -14.87
CA VAL A 150 1.94 2.54 -15.66
C VAL A 150 2.99 3.60 -16.00
N SER A 151 3.85 3.93 -15.03
CA SER A 151 4.84 5.01 -15.13
C SER A 151 6.28 4.50 -14.95
N ASN A 152 7.26 5.27 -15.43
CA ASN A 152 8.69 4.95 -15.32
C ASN A 152 9.08 3.60 -15.96
N ASN A 153 8.64 3.42 -17.21
CA ASN A 153 8.89 2.26 -18.06
C ASN A 153 9.58 2.76 -19.34
N TYR A 154 10.69 2.13 -19.76
CA TYR A 154 11.64 2.69 -20.75
C TYR A 154 11.98 1.76 -21.91
#